data_AF-A0A1C5CBP1-F1
#
_entry.id   AF-A0A1C5CBP1-F1
#
_cell.length_a   1.000
_cell.length_b   1.000
_cell.length_c   1.000
_cell.angle_alpha   90.00
_cell.angle_beta   90.00
_cell.angle_gamma   90.00
#
_symmetry.space_group_name_H-M   'P 1'
#
loop_
_entity.id
_entity.type
_entity.pdbx_description
1 polymer ?
#
loop_
_entity_poly.entity_id
_entity_poly.type
_entity_poly.pdbx_seq_one_letter_code
_entity_poly.pdbx_strand_id
1 'polypeptide(L)'
;MAEHLHGLGRGLDVFGIDLSPQMVAVARQEHPGLRFEEGSMLALDLPVASLGGLLARYSTIHVPDEELPRAFAEFHRVLAPGGYVQLGFQVGGEPLRMTEAWGLEVSLVFHRRQPERVAELLRDAGLEVVSRVWRERETDGPFPERAPQGFVLARRP
;
A
#
# COMPACT_ATOMS: atom_id res chain seq x y z
N MET A 1 10.97 -3.09 0.43
CA MET A 1 10.22 -3.43 -0.80
C MET A 1 10.88 -2.83 -2.04
N ALA A 2 11.14 -1.52 -2.07
CA ALA A 2 11.87 -0.88 -3.17
C ALA A 2 13.28 -1.50 -3.37
N GLU A 3 14.01 -1.69 -2.28
CA GLU A 3 15.33 -2.35 -2.29
C GLU A 3 15.24 -3.78 -2.86
N HIS A 4 14.36 -4.62 -2.32
CA HIS A 4 14.15 -5.97 -2.82
C HIS A 4 13.89 -6.01 -4.34
N LEU A 5 12.99 -5.16 -4.87
CA LEU A 5 12.69 -5.12 -6.30
C LEU A 5 13.89 -4.67 -7.15
N HIS A 6 14.63 -3.67 -6.67
CA HIS A 6 15.86 -3.22 -7.32
C HIS A 6 16.93 -4.32 -7.35
N GLY A 7 17.09 -5.03 -6.23
CA GLY A 7 18.03 -6.15 -6.06
C GLY A 7 17.74 -7.38 -6.94
N LEU A 8 16.54 -7.49 -7.54
CA LEU A 8 16.23 -8.57 -8.50
C LEU A 8 17.04 -8.46 -9.81
N GLY A 9 17.79 -7.36 -10.04
CA GLY A 9 18.64 -7.19 -11.21
C GLY A 9 17.87 -7.07 -12.52
N ARG A 10 16.60 -6.66 -12.45
CA ARG A 10 15.69 -6.56 -13.61
C ARG A 10 15.74 -5.19 -14.31
N GLY A 11 16.61 -4.28 -13.86
CA GLY A 11 16.71 -2.93 -14.39
C GLY A 11 15.45 -2.09 -14.16
N LEU A 12 14.65 -2.42 -13.14
CA LEU A 12 13.46 -1.66 -12.78
C LEU A 12 13.86 -0.32 -12.18
N ASP A 13 13.27 0.76 -12.67
CA ASP A 13 13.31 2.06 -12.03
C ASP A 13 12.28 2.10 -10.90
N VAL A 14 12.76 2.12 -9.66
CA VAL A 14 11.94 1.94 -8.45
C VAL A 14 12.24 3.05 -7.46
N PHE A 15 11.18 3.56 -6.83
CA PHE A 15 11.25 4.57 -5.78
C PHE A 15 10.17 4.31 -4.72
N GLY A 16 10.35 4.89 -3.54
CA GLY A 16 9.37 4.85 -2.46
C GLY A 16 8.75 6.22 -2.19
N ILE A 17 7.52 6.24 -1.72
CA ILE A 17 6.83 7.43 -1.20
C ILE A 17 6.34 7.10 0.20
N ASP A 18 6.52 8.03 1.14
CA ASP A 18 5.90 7.94 2.47
C ASP A 18 5.39 9.32 2.90
N LEU A 19 4.33 9.36 3.72
CA LEU A 19 3.81 10.60 4.28
C LEU A 19 4.70 11.14 5.40
N SER A 20 5.49 10.27 6.06
CA SER A 20 6.37 10.62 7.16
C SER A 20 7.75 11.07 6.65
N PRO A 21 8.14 12.33 6.89
CA PRO A 21 9.49 12.80 6.57
C PRO A 21 10.59 11.97 7.26
N GLN A 22 10.32 11.48 8.47
CA GLN A 22 11.24 10.64 9.24
C GLN A 22 11.43 9.26 8.60
N MET A 23 10.36 8.62 8.10
CA MET A 23 10.47 7.35 7.39
C MET A 23 11.25 7.51 6.08
N VAL A 24 11.01 8.60 5.35
CA VAL A 24 11.79 8.94 4.15
C VAL A 24 13.28 9.14 4.49
N ALA A 25 13.59 9.83 5.58
CA ALA A 25 14.97 10.05 6.02
C ALA A 25 15.69 8.73 6.35
N VAL A 26 15.04 7.83 7.10
CA VAL A 26 15.57 6.50 7.42
C VAL A 26 15.79 5.69 6.13
N ALA A 27 14.79 5.65 5.24
CA ALA A 27 14.90 4.90 3.99
C ALA A 27 16.06 5.37 3.09
N ARG A 28 16.28 6.69 3.00
CA ARG A 28 17.43 7.27 2.28
C ARG A 28 18.77 6.91 2.92
N GLN A 29 18.83 6.84 4.25
CA GLN A 29 20.04 6.46 4.97
C GLN A 29 20.37 4.97 4.76
N GLU A 30 19.37 4.09 4.84
CA GLU A 30 19.56 2.64 4.69
C GLU A 30 19.77 2.22 3.22
N HIS A 31 19.21 2.97 2.28
CA HIS A 31 19.23 2.64 0.85
C HIS A 31 19.61 3.87 0.00
N PRO A 32 20.86 4.36 0.10
CA PRO A 32 21.28 5.61 -0.55
C PRO A 32 21.28 5.55 -2.10
N GLY A 33 21.24 4.34 -2.68
CA GLY A 33 21.14 4.15 -4.14
C GLY A 33 19.72 4.23 -4.69
N LEU A 34 18.70 4.44 -3.85
CA LEU A 34 17.30 4.48 -4.25
C LEU A 34 16.66 5.82 -3.96
N ARG A 35 15.69 6.19 -4.80
CA ARG A 35 14.89 7.41 -4.62
C ARG A 35 13.77 7.16 -3.61
N PHE A 36 13.65 8.04 -2.63
CA PHE A 36 12.50 8.10 -1.71
C PHE A 36 12.02 9.54 -1.61
N GLU A 37 10.71 9.72 -1.56
CA GLU A 37 10.06 11.03 -1.54
C GLU A 37 9.01 11.12 -0.45
N GLU A 38 8.85 12.32 0.09
CA GLU A 38 7.70 12.63 0.93
C GLU A 38 6.49 12.85 0.02
N GLY A 39 5.36 12.22 0.34
CA GLY A 39 4.16 12.38 -0.45
C GLY A 39 2.97 11.61 0.09
N SER A 40 1.78 12.00 -0.36
CA SER A 40 0.53 11.33 -0.01
C SER A 40 0.01 10.50 -1.18
N MET A 41 -0.40 9.26 -0.91
CA MET A 41 -1.09 8.43 -1.90
C MET A 41 -2.44 9.00 -2.36
N LEU A 42 -2.96 10.03 -1.68
CA LEU A 42 -4.19 10.74 -2.07
C LEU A 42 -3.95 11.84 -3.11
N ALA A 43 -2.69 12.18 -3.39
CA ALA A 43 -2.27 13.21 -4.33
C ALA A 43 -0.81 12.98 -4.74
N LEU A 44 -0.57 11.97 -5.57
CA LEU A 44 0.77 11.60 -6.01
C LEU A 44 1.32 12.66 -6.99
N ASP A 45 2.49 13.22 -6.68
CA ASP A 45 3.21 14.13 -7.58
C ASP A 45 3.91 13.35 -8.71
N LEU A 46 3.11 12.68 -9.52
CA LEU A 46 3.53 11.86 -10.64
C LEU A 46 2.69 12.19 -11.88
N PRO A 47 3.26 12.10 -13.09
CA PRO A 47 2.50 12.29 -14.31
C PRO A 47 1.38 11.25 -14.45
N VAL A 48 0.40 11.57 -15.29
CA VAL A 48 -0.63 10.62 -15.69
C VAL A 48 0.05 9.46 -16.46
N ALA A 49 -0.36 8.23 -16.18
CA ALA A 49 0.08 7.03 -16.91
C ALA A 49 1.60 6.79 -16.95
N SER A 50 2.32 7.13 -15.87
CA SER A 50 3.78 7.00 -15.79
C SER A 50 4.28 5.72 -15.11
N LEU A 51 3.46 5.04 -14.31
CA LEU A 51 3.90 3.87 -13.52
C LEU A 51 3.54 2.54 -14.17
N GLY A 52 4.53 1.67 -14.40
CA GLY A 52 4.28 0.28 -14.80
C GLY A 52 3.68 -0.58 -13.68
N GLY A 53 3.80 -0.15 -12.42
CA GLY A 53 3.14 -0.80 -11.29
C GLY A 53 3.26 -0.01 -10.00
N LEU A 54 2.43 -0.37 -9.02
CA LEU A 54 2.36 0.23 -7.69
C LEU A 54 2.14 -0.86 -6.64
N LEU A 55 2.85 -0.76 -5.51
CA LEU A 55 2.68 -1.64 -4.37
C LEU A 55 2.32 -0.80 -3.13
N ALA A 56 1.19 -1.08 -2.51
CA ALA A 56 0.74 -0.43 -1.28
C ALA A 56 0.41 -1.49 -0.22
N ARG A 57 1.48 -2.03 0.38
CA ARG A 57 1.40 -3.07 1.40
C ARG A 57 1.33 -2.43 2.78
N TYR A 58 0.23 -2.65 3.48
CA TYR A 58 -0.06 -2.09 4.81
C TYR A 58 -0.04 -0.56 4.85
N SER A 59 -0.30 0.09 3.71
CA SER A 59 -0.31 1.56 3.59
C SER A 59 -1.74 2.10 3.66
N THR A 60 -2.66 1.52 2.88
CA THR A 60 -4.07 1.95 2.80
C THR A 60 -4.85 1.71 4.09
N ILE A 61 -4.29 0.95 5.03
CA ILE A 61 -4.89 0.67 6.34
C ILE A 61 -4.94 1.92 7.23
N HIS A 62 -4.21 2.98 6.88
CA HIS A 62 -4.23 4.27 7.57
C HIS A 62 -5.13 5.31 6.90
N VAL A 63 -5.73 4.97 5.76
CA VAL A 63 -6.64 5.87 5.02
C VAL A 63 -8.06 5.59 5.50
N PRO A 64 -8.86 6.61 5.89
CA PRO A 64 -10.28 6.43 6.16
C PRO A 64 -11.06 5.87 4.97
N ASP A 65 -12.18 5.18 5.22
CA ASP A 65 -12.92 4.50 4.15
C ASP A 65 -13.50 5.48 3.11
N GLU A 66 -13.86 6.69 3.55
CA GLU A 66 -14.35 7.77 2.71
C GLU A 66 -13.29 8.36 1.76
N GLU A 67 -12.00 8.25 2.08
CA GLU A 67 -10.89 8.75 1.26
C GLU A 67 -10.29 7.64 0.36
N LEU A 68 -10.62 6.36 0.57
CA LEU A 68 -10.15 5.28 -0.28
C LEU A 68 -10.51 5.44 -1.77
N PRO A 69 -11.73 5.87 -2.14
CA PRO A 69 -12.05 6.13 -3.54
C PRO A 69 -11.09 7.13 -4.19
N ARG A 70 -10.68 8.16 -3.44
CA ARG A 70 -9.70 9.15 -3.90
C ARG A 70 -8.32 8.54 -4.09
N ALA A 71 -7.84 7.74 -3.13
CA ALA A 71 -6.57 7.03 -3.26
C ALA A 71 -6.54 6.14 -4.51
N PHE A 72 -7.62 5.38 -4.75
CA PHE A 72 -7.67 4.45 -5.88
C PHE A 72 -7.86 5.15 -7.22
N ALA A 73 -8.58 6.27 -7.27
CA ALA A 73 -8.62 7.13 -8.45
C ALA A 73 -7.22 7.67 -8.78
N GLU A 74 -6.45 8.01 -7.75
CA GLU A 74 -5.08 8.50 -7.90
C GLU A 74 -4.14 7.37 -8.40
N PHE A 75 -4.30 6.14 -7.89
CA PHE A 75 -3.60 4.97 -8.42
C PHE A 75 -3.93 4.72 -9.90
N HIS A 76 -5.20 4.78 -10.28
CA HIS A 76 -5.61 4.67 -11.68
C HIS A 76 -4.96 5.76 -12.53
N ARG A 77 -4.95 7.03 -12.07
CA ARG A 77 -4.37 8.15 -12.82
C ARG A 77 -2.89 7.92 -13.16
N VAL A 78 -2.08 7.49 -12.18
CA VAL A 78 -0.63 7.37 -12.34
C VAL A 78 -0.18 6.07 -13.03
N LEU A 79 -0.95 4.98 -12.94
CA LEU A 79 -0.58 3.72 -13.59
C LEU A 79 -0.65 3.84 -15.11
N ALA A 80 0.33 3.36 -15.87
CA ALA A 80 0.22 3.24 -17.32
C ALA A 80 -0.84 2.19 -17.70
N PRO A 81 -1.46 2.24 -18.91
CA PRO A 81 -2.27 1.13 -19.41
C PRO A 81 -1.50 -0.18 -19.34
N GLY A 82 -2.11 -1.22 -18.79
CA GLY A 82 -1.44 -2.48 -18.51
C GLY A 82 -0.71 -2.56 -17.17
N GLY A 83 -0.53 -1.45 -16.45
CA GLY A 83 0.15 -1.39 -15.16
C GLY A 83 -0.67 -1.99 -14.02
N TYR A 84 0.01 -2.52 -12.99
CA TYR A 84 -0.62 -3.25 -11.89
C TYR A 84 -0.54 -2.50 -10.56
N VAL A 85 -1.59 -2.59 -9.74
CA VAL A 85 -1.55 -2.27 -8.32
C VAL A 85 -1.72 -3.51 -7.48
N GLN A 86 -0.88 -3.68 -6.46
CA GLN A 86 -1.03 -4.72 -5.45
C GLN A 86 -1.20 -4.09 -4.07
N LEU A 87 -2.27 -4.49 -3.39
CA LEU A 87 -2.60 -4.06 -2.04
C LEU A 87 -2.45 -5.22 -1.06
N GLY A 88 -1.96 -4.92 0.14
CA GLY A 88 -1.96 -5.83 1.28
C GLY A 88 -2.51 -5.13 2.53
N PHE A 89 -3.41 -5.79 3.27
CA PHE A 89 -4.07 -5.21 4.43
C PHE A 89 -4.57 -6.29 5.39
N GLN A 90 -4.90 -5.91 6.62
CA GLN A 90 -5.53 -6.83 7.58
C GLN A 90 -7.03 -6.94 7.30
N VAL A 91 -7.56 -8.17 7.43
CA VAL A 91 -8.99 -8.47 7.26
C VAL A 91 -9.72 -8.36 8.59
N GLY A 92 -10.94 -7.83 8.55
CA GLY A 92 -11.81 -7.67 9.71
C GLY A 92 -12.91 -6.66 9.45
N GLY A 93 -13.87 -6.58 10.38
CA GLY A 93 -14.95 -5.58 10.35
C GLY A 93 -14.71 -4.36 11.23
N GLU A 94 -13.80 -4.47 12.21
CA GLU A 94 -13.51 -3.40 13.17
C GLU A 94 -12.07 -2.91 13.04
N PRO A 95 -11.83 -1.58 13.07
CA PRO A 95 -10.48 -1.05 13.04
C PRO A 95 -9.74 -1.36 14.35
N LEU A 96 -8.43 -1.58 14.25
CA LEU A 96 -7.56 -1.59 15.41
C LEU A 96 -7.17 -0.15 15.73
N ARG A 97 -7.41 0.29 16.96
CA ARG A 97 -6.89 1.56 17.49
C ARG A 97 -5.71 1.27 18.41
N MET A 98 -4.63 2.00 18.22
CA MET A 98 -3.42 1.88 19.01
C MET A 98 -3.07 3.24 19.58
N THR A 99 -3.06 3.32 20.91
CA THR A 99 -2.76 4.55 21.66
C THR A 99 -1.33 4.57 22.23
N GLU A 100 -0.65 3.44 22.17
CA GLU A 100 0.73 3.29 22.64
C GLU A 100 1.51 2.33 21.73
N ALA A 101 2.75 2.70 21.38
CA ALA A 101 3.67 1.85 20.64
C ALA A 101 5.11 2.12 21.06
N TRP A 102 5.89 1.08 21.32
CA TRP A 102 7.28 1.18 21.79
C TRP A 102 7.47 2.08 23.02
N GLY A 103 6.49 2.11 23.93
CA GLY A 103 6.50 2.96 25.12
C GLY A 103 6.22 4.45 24.85
N LEU A 104 5.79 4.79 23.63
CA LEU A 104 5.41 6.14 23.23
C LEU A 104 3.90 6.21 23.03
N GLU A 105 3.31 7.34 23.46
CA GLU A 105 1.92 7.66 23.13
C GLU A 105 1.80 7.91 21.61
N VAL A 106 0.85 7.24 20.98
CA VAL A 106 0.56 7.37 19.55
C VAL A 106 -0.95 7.46 19.34
N SER A 107 -1.38 7.91 18.17
CA SER A 107 -2.80 7.84 17.78
C SER A 107 -2.89 7.22 16.40
N LEU A 108 -2.86 5.88 16.34
CA LEU A 108 -2.88 5.12 15.10
C LEU A 108 -4.18 4.33 14.96
N VAL A 109 -4.78 4.43 13.78
CA VAL A 109 -5.92 3.61 13.37
C VAL A 109 -5.48 2.73 12.20
N PHE A 110 -5.78 1.44 12.31
CA PHE A 110 -5.58 0.45 11.27
C PHE A 110 -6.95 -0.08 10.85
N HIS A 111 -7.44 0.43 9.72
CA HIS A 111 -8.69 0.01 9.11
C HIS A 111 -8.56 -1.40 8.54
N ARG A 112 -9.33 -2.33 9.09
CA ARG A 112 -9.42 -3.70 8.61
C ARG A 112 -10.54 -3.81 7.59
N ARG A 113 -10.33 -4.60 6.53
CA ARG A 113 -11.27 -4.62 5.39
C ARG A 113 -11.41 -6.00 4.78
N GLN A 114 -12.57 -6.26 4.19
CA GLN A 114 -12.78 -7.46 3.39
C GLN A 114 -12.17 -7.28 1.99
N PRO A 115 -11.49 -8.31 1.43
CA PRO A 115 -10.97 -8.26 0.06
C PRO A 115 -12.01 -7.90 -0.99
N GLU A 116 -13.26 -8.33 -0.79
CA GLU A 116 -14.40 -8.04 -1.65
C GLU A 116 -14.67 -6.54 -1.72
N ARG A 117 -14.71 -5.87 -0.56
CA ARG A 117 -14.99 -4.44 -0.49
C ARG A 117 -13.87 -3.61 -1.14
N VAL A 118 -12.62 -3.98 -0.90
CA VAL A 118 -11.47 -3.29 -1.53
C VAL A 118 -11.50 -3.47 -3.05
N ALA A 119 -11.85 -4.67 -3.53
CA ALA A 119 -11.97 -4.95 -4.94
C ALA A 119 -13.12 -4.18 -5.62
N GLU A 120 -14.26 -3.99 -4.96
CA GLU A 120 -15.34 -3.13 -5.46
C GLU A 120 -14.84 -1.70 -5.66
N LEU A 121 -14.21 -1.11 -4.64
CA LEU A 121 -13.70 0.25 -4.70
C LEU A 121 -12.63 0.43 -5.79
N LEU A 122 -11.79 -0.58 -6.03
CA LEU A 122 -10.84 -0.56 -7.15
C LEU A 122 -11.54 -0.57 -8.51
N ARG A 123 -12.62 -1.37 -8.67
CA ARG A 123 -13.42 -1.37 -9.90
C ARG A 123 -14.11 -0.02 -10.13
N ASP A 124 -14.66 0.57 -9.07
CA ASP A 124 -15.28 1.90 -9.13
C ASP A 124 -14.28 2.98 -9.56
N ALA A 125 -13.00 2.80 -9.22
CA ALA A 125 -11.89 3.66 -9.67
C ALA A 125 -11.37 3.33 -11.09
N GLY A 126 -11.99 2.39 -11.82
CA GLY A 126 -11.60 2.01 -13.17
C GLY A 126 -10.45 0.99 -13.25
N LEU A 127 -10.12 0.31 -12.15
CA LEU A 127 -9.10 -0.74 -12.13
C LEU A 127 -9.75 -2.13 -12.25
N GLU A 128 -9.25 -2.93 -13.18
CA GLU A 128 -9.68 -4.31 -13.39
C GLU A 128 -9.08 -5.22 -12.31
N VAL A 129 -9.91 -5.80 -11.46
CA VAL A 129 -9.44 -6.71 -10.40
C VAL A 129 -9.04 -8.06 -11.00
N VAL A 130 -7.77 -8.41 -10.85
CA VAL A 130 -7.15 -9.64 -11.37
C VAL A 130 -7.20 -10.76 -10.35
N SER A 131 -6.89 -10.47 -9.09
CA SER A 131 -6.96 -11.47 -8.02
C SER A 131 -7.37 -10.86 -6.69
N ARG A 132 -7.98 -11.69 -5.86
CA ARG A 132 -8.35 -11.40 -4.47
C ARG A 132 -7.99 -12.62 -3.65
N VAL A 133 -7.26 -12.40 -2.57
CA VAL A 133 -6.80 -13.46 -1.69
C VAL A 133 -7.14 -13.10 -0.27
N TRP A 134 -7.78 -14.04 0.41
CA TRP A 134 -7.86 -14.08 1.85
C TRP A 134 -6.85 -15.13 2.34
N ARG A 135 -6.04 -14.78 3.34
CA ARG A 135 -5.05 -15.66 3.95
C ARG A 135 -5.29 -15.72 5.45
N GLU A 136 -5.26 -16.92 6.02
CA GLU A 136 -5.27 -17.09 7.48
C GLU A 136 -4.07 -16.37 8.10
N ARG A 137 -4.24 -15.91 9.35
CA ARG A 137 -3.18 -15.23 10.08
C ARG A 137 -2.02 -16.20 10.35
N GLU A 138 -0.81 -15.71 10.23
CA GLU A 138 0.38 -16.48 10.57
C GLU A 138 0.76 -16.28 12.04
N THR A 139 0.70 -17.36 12.83
CA THR A 139 0.96 -17.31 14.29
C THR A 139 2.35 -17.77 14.69
N ASP A 140 3.04 -18.50 13.82
CA ASP A 140 4.23 -19.27 14.20
C ASP A 140 5.56 -18.59 13.81
N GLY A 141 5.48 -17.36 13.27
CA GLY A 141 6.62 -16.55 12.83
C GLY A 141 7.14 -15.55 13.86
N PRO A 142 8.28 -14.86 13.58
CA PRO A 142 8.85 -13.86 14.48
C PRO A 142 7.95 -12.63 14.69
N PHE A 143 6.97 -12.44 13.81
CA PHE A 143 5.97 -11.37 13.89
C PHE A 143 4.56 -11.98 13.75
N PRO A 144 4.00 -12.55 14.83
CA PRO A 144 2.70 -13.19 14.77
C PRO A 144 1.59 -12.19 14.43
N GLU A 145 0.75 -12.57 13.47
CA GLU A 145 -0.32 -11.73 12.97
C GLU A 145 -1.56 -11.78 13.86
N ARG A 146 -2.18 -10.61 14.08
CA ARG A 146 -3.38 -10.48 14.94
C ARG A 146 -4.69 -10.66 14.17
N ALA A 147 -4.63 -10.74 12.85
CA ALA A 147 -5.79 -10.81 11.97
C ALA A 147 -5.41 -11.56 10.68
N PRO A 148 -6.38 -12.18 10.00
CA PRO A 148 -6.18 -12.68 8.65
C PRO A 148 -5.74 -11.57 7.69
N GLN A 149 -5.14 -11.92 6.57
CA GLN A 149 -4.57 -10.98 5.60
C GLN A 149 -5.36 -10.98 4.31
N GLY A 150 -5.52 -9.79 3.73
CA GLY A 150 -6.18 -9.56 2.46
C GLY A 150 -5.17 -9.05 1.45
N PHE A 151 -5.19 -9.63 0.25
CA PHE A 151 -4.38 -9.17 -0.87
C PHE A 151 -5.26 -8.99 -2.10
N VAL A 152 -5.15 -7.86 -2.77
CA VAL A 152 -5.87 -7.59 -4.02
C VAL A 152 -4.87 -7.13 -5.06
N LEU A 153 -4.89 -7.77 -6.22
CA LEU A 153 -4.15 -7.35 -7.42
C LEU A 153 -5.17 -6.81 -8.42
N ALA A 154 -4.94 -5.61 -8.92
CA ALA A 154 -5.73 -5.02 -9.99
C ALA A 154 -4.83 -4.41 -11.06
N ARG A 155 -5.38 -4.19 -12.24
CA ARG A 155 -4.70 -3.72 -13.43
C ARG A 155 -5.41 -2.51 -14.01
N ARG A 156 -4.68 -1.53 -14.52
CA ARG A 156 -5.27 -0.47 -15.35
C ARG A 156 -5.51 -1.03 -16.75
N PRO A 157 -6.76 -1.04 -17.26
CA PRO A 157 -7.07 -1.50 -18.61
C PRO A 157 -6.38 -0.66 -19.70
#